data_AF-M5S8F2-F1
#
_entry.id   AF-M5S8F2-F1
#
_cell.length_a   1.000
_cell.length_b   1.000
_cell.length_c   1.000
_cell.angle_alpha   90.00
_cell.angle_beta   90.00
_cell.angle_gamma   90.00
#
_symmetry.space_group_name_H-M   'P 1'
#
loop_
_entity.id
_entity.type
_entity.pdbx_description
1 polymer ?
#
loop_
_entity_poly.entity_id
_entity_poly.type
_entity_poly.pdbx_seq_one_letter_code
_entity_poly.pdbx_strand_id
1 'polypeptide(L)'
;MLMQATQSVVFPGEWEQLGGNCSMAPFPSLELLVIDATSGVHARTAELFEDMDSLKPAITEIEQQRLEWKRMQQEQVSKALEPVSKRLGETLVPLAGDVDMSGKWNVKIVTPDGKPATNQYTFIDQETFETQSSDPFFQPGKQWFSISDGAMVSLGVGFHAAMGSDDDLILVPTNDPTTYLRLSRTNH
;
A
#
# COMPACT_ATOMS: atom_id res chain seq x y z
N MET A 1 13.46 14.75 -2.15
CA MET A 1 12.98 14.75 -0.75
C MET A 1 13.34 16.06 -0.02
N LEU A 2 14.61 16.50 -0.04
CA LEU A 2 15.07 17.77 0.58
C LEU A 2 14.26 19.02 0.16
N MET A 3 13.92 19.11 -1.13
CA MET A 3 13.21 20.24 -1.74
C MET A 3 11.73 20.36 -1.34
N GLN A 4 11.07 19.22 -1.06
CA GLN A 4 9.69 19.19 -0.55
C GLN A 4 9.64 19.51 0.94
N ALA A 5 10.66 19.09 1.71
CA ALA A 5 10.79 19.42 3.12
C ALA A 5 11.09 20.92 3.35
N THR A 6 11.86 21.56 2.47
CA THR A 6 12.13 23.01 2.55
C THR A 6 10.91 23.86 2.20
N GLN A 7 10.01 23.39 1.33
CA GLN A 7 8.79 24.13 0.98
C GLN A 7 7.70 24.06 2.04
N SER A 8 7.67 23.04 2.91
CA SER A 8 6.58 22.82 3.87
C SER A 8 6.84 23.33 5.28
N VAL A 9 8.10 23.63 5.66
CA VAL A 9 8.48 23.88 7.06
C VAL A 9 8.67 25.36 7.40
N VAL A 10 8.82 26.27 6.43
CA VAL A 10 9.19 27.66 6.72
C VAL A 10 8.07 28.63 6.35
N PHE A 11 7.21 28.96 7.32
CA PHE A 11 6.24 30.05 7.18
C PHE A 11 6.94 31.42 7.28
N PRO A 12 6.54 32.44 6.48
CA PRO A 12 7.26 33.72 6.37
C PRO A 12 7.16 34.65 7.59
N GLY A 13 6.34 34.31 8.58
CA GLY A 13 6.03 35.20 9.71
C GLY A 13 7.21 35.47 10.64
N GLU A 14 8.21 34.59 10.67
CA GLU A 14 9.39 34.72 11.54
C GLU A 14 10.58 35.41 10.85
N TRP A 15 10.52 35.63 9.52
CA TRP A 15 11.64 36.17 8.74
C TRP A 15 11.86 37.68 8.96
N GLU A 16 10.79 38.45 9.17
CA GLU A 16 10.91 39.87 9.52
C GLU A 16 11.54 40.08 10.91
N GLN A 17 11.38 39.11 11.84
CA GLN A 17 11.96 39.20 13.19
C GLN A 17 13.45 38.80 13.25
N LEU A 18 14.01 38.20 12.19
CA LEU A 18 15.39 37.68 12.17
C LEU A 18 16.39 38.48 11.30
N GLY A 19 15.98 39.62 10.72
CA GLY A 19 16.94 40.66 10.33
C GLY A 19 17.10 40.99 8.85
N GLY A 20 16.01 41.05 8.07
CA GLY A 20 15.99 41.74 6.77
C GLY A 20 15.70 40.85 5.56
N ASN A 21 15.91 41.40 4.35
CA ASN A 21 15.65 40.71 3.08
C ASN A 21 16.57 39.49 2.93
N CYS A 22 16.01 38.30 3.09
CA CYS A 22 16.71 37.05 2.86
C CYS A 22 16.20 36.40 1.56
N SER A 23 17.08 35.80 0.78
CA SER A 23 16.74 35.09 -0.46
C SER A 23 17.23 33.65 -0.39
N MET A 24 16.39 32.70 -0.79
CA MET A 24 16.79 31.30 -0.95
C MET A 24 16.43 30.82 -2.35
N ALA A 25 17.37 30.13 -3.00
CA ALA A 25 17.16 29.55 -4.31
C ALA A 25 17.77 28.15 -4.40
N PRO A 26 17.01 27.14 -4.83
CA PRO A 26 17.60 25.83 -5.13
C PRO A 26 18.45 25.94 -6.40
N PHE A 27 19.57 25.21 -6.43
CA PHE A 27 20.40 25.00 -7.62
C PHE A 27 20.46 23.50 -7.95
N PRO A 28 19.41 22.94 -8.57
CA PRO A 28 19.20 21.49 -8.65
C PRO A 28 20.30 20.74 -9.39
N SER A 29 20.95 21.37 -10.38
CA SER A 29 22.01 20.74 -11.17
C SER A 29 23.28 20.41 -10.38
N LEU A 30 23.47 21.03 -9.21
CA LEU A 30 24.56 20.71 -8.28
C LEU A 30 24.05 20.21 -6.93
N GLU A 31 22.74 20.00 -6.78
CA GLU A 31 22.10 19.62 -5.52
C GLU A 31 22.39 20.60 -4.36
N LEU A 32 22.48 21.91 -4.67
CA LEU A 32 22.77 22.95 -3.69
C LEU A 32 21.55 23.81 -3.36
N LEU A 33 21.56 24.42 -2.18
CA LEU A 33 20.66 25.50 -1.81
C LEU A 33 21.50 26.77 -1.57
N VAL A 34 21.21 27.83 -2.32
CA VAL A 34 21.86 29.13 -2.13
C VAL A 34 21.01 29.95 -1.17
N ILE A 35 21.64 30.50 -0.13
CA ILE A 35 20.99 31.31 0.91
C ILE A 35 21.75 32.62 1.05
N ASP A 36 21.10 33.72 0.72
CA ASP A 36 21.57 35.08 1.02
C ASP A 36 20.77 35.61 2.21
N ALA A 37 21.40 35.69 3.37
CA ALA A 37 20.77 36.06 4.64
C ALA A 37 21.81 36.67 5.60
N THR A 38 21.34 37.26 6.71
CA THR A 38 22.24 37.71 7.78
C THR A 38 22.92 36.52 8.47
N SER A 39 24.11 36.75 9.04
CA SER A 39 25.00 35.69 9.56
C SER A 39 24.36 34.76 10.61
N GLY A 40 23.41 35.26 11.41
CA GLY A 40 22.69 34.44 12.39
C GLY A 40 21.72 33.43 11.76
N VAL A 41 21.16 33.75 10.60
CA VAL A 41 20.30 32.84 9.82
C VAL A 41 21.17 31.77 9.15
N HIS A 42 22.34 32.14 8.60
CA HIS A 42 23.28 31.18 8.03
C HIS A 42 23.73 30.11 9.02
N ALA A 43 24.08 30.50 10.26
CA ALA A 43 24.50 29.54 11.29
C ALA A 43 23.40 28.53 11.64
N ARG A 44 22.16 29.01 11.88
CA ARG A 44 21.03 28.13 12.19
C ARG A 44 20.62 27.24 11.02
N THR A 45 20.72 27.74 9.79
CA THR A 45 20.43 26.91 8.62
C THR A 45 21.49 25.84 8.41
N ALA A 46 22.77 26.13 8.66
CA ALA A 46 23.83 25.13 8.65
C ALA A 46 23.60 24.03 9.72
N GLU A 47 23.29 24.43 10.96
CA GLU A 47 22.93 23.50 12.05
C GLU A 47 21.74 22.60 11.65
N LEU A 48 20.68 23.16 11.05
CA LEU A 48 19.54 22.38 10.56
C LEU A 48 19.95 21.35 9.50
N PHE A 49 20.84 21.71 8.57
CA PHE A 49 21.32 20.76 7.56
C PHE A 49 22.20 19.67 8.15
N GLU A 50 23.03 19.99 9.14
CA GLU A 50 23.82 19.00 9.88
C GLU A 50 22.91 18.04 10.67
N ASP A 51 21.87 18.56 11.33
CA ASP A 51 20.86 17.76 12.02
C ASP A 51 20.14 16.83 11.03
N MET A 52 19.71 17.35 9.88
CA MET A 52 19.08 16.53 8.83
C MET A 52 20.03 15.47 8.25
N ASP A 53 21.31 15.81 8.06
CA ASP A 53 22.32 14.87 7.58
C ASP A 53 22.60 13.77 8.58
N SER A 54 22.56 14.08 9.88
CA SER A 54 22.72 13.10 10.96
C SER A 54 21.58 12.05 10.98
N LEU A 55 20.40 12.40 10.45
CA LEU A 55 19.24 11.50 10.36
C LEU A 55 19.27 10.58 9.13
N LYS A 56 20.06 10.90 8.10
CA LYS A 56 20.13 10.11 6.85
C LYS A 56 20.45 8.62 7.08
N PRO A 57 21.40 8.23 7.96
CA PRO A 57 21.68 6.82 8.22
C PRO A 57 20.48 6.10 8.83
N ALA A 58 19.79 6.73 9.78
CA ALA A 58 18.61 6.15 10.43
C ALA A 58 17.45 5.97 9.44
N ILE A 59 17.23 6.95 8.55
CA ILE A 59 16.24 6.83 7.47
C ILE A 59 16.61 5.68 6.53
N THR A 60 17.88 5.57 6.13
CA THR A 60 18.36 4.51 5.25
C THR A 60 18.16 3.13 5.88
N GLU A 61 18.46 2.99 7.18
CA GLU A 61 18.26 1.74 7.92
C GLU A 61 16.78 1.35 7.98
N ILE A 62 15.88 2.30 8.28
CA ILE A 62 14.43 2.07 8.29
C ILE A 62 13.93 1.65 6.90
N GLU A 63 14.42 2.29 5.83
CA GLU A 63 14.07 1.91 4.45
C GLU A 63 14.54 0.49 4.10
N GLN A 64 15.76 0.11 4.52
CA GLN A 64 16.26 -1.25 4.33
C GLN A 64 15.44 -2.28 5.11
N GLN A 65 15.12 -2.01 6.38
CA GLN A 65 14.26 -2.88 7.19
C GLN A 65 12.87 -3.03 6.56
N ARG A 66 12.30 -1.94 6.03
CA ARG A 66 11.01 -1.98 5.34
C ARG A 66 11.05 -2.84 4.08
N LEU A 67 12.13 -2.76 3.29
CA LEU A 67 12.33 -3.60 2.10
C LEU A 67 12.47 -5.07 2.47
N GLU A 68 13.25 -5.39 3.51
CA GLU A 68 13.42 -6.76 3.99
C GLU A 68 12.12 -7.34 4.54
N TRP A 69 11.38 -6.56 5.33
CA TRP A 69 10.04 -6.94 5.80
C TRP A 69 9.09 -7.22 4.64
N LYS A 70 9.04 -6.33 3.64
CA LYS A 70 8.20 -6.52 2.46
C LYS A 70 8.55 -7.80 1.71
N ARG A 71 9.84 -8.11 1.57
CA ARG A 71 10.31 -9.36 0.95
C ARG A 71 9.88 -10.59 1.75
N MET A 72 10.06 -10.58 3.08
CA MET A 72 9.63 -11.68 3.94
C MET A 72 8.12 -11.91 3.87
N GLN A 73 7.34 -10.82 3.88
CA GLN A 73 5.88 -10.88 3.75
C GLN A 73 5.46 -11.51 2.42
N GLN A 74 6.04 -11.06 1.31
CA GLN A 74 5.75 -11.64 -0.01
C GLN A 74 6.12 -13.13 -0.10
N GLU A 75 7.22 -13.55 0.51
CA GLU A 75 7.63 -14.96 0.55
C GLU A 75 6.65 -15.80 1.38
N GLN A 76 6.20 -15.29 2.54
CA GLN A 76 5.20 -15.97 3.37
C GLN A 76 3.87 -16.12 2.64
N VAL A 77 3.39 -15.05 2.00
CA VAL A 77 2.16 -15.09 1.20
C VAL A 77 2.31 -16.08 0.04
N SER A 78 3.44 -16.07 -0.66
CA SER A 78 3.70 -17.02 -1.75
C SER A 78 3.65 -18.48 -1.29
N LYS A 79 4.26 -18.79 -0.14
CA LYS A 79 4.20 -20.14 0.47
C LYS A 79 2.76 -20.53 0.84
N ALA A 80 1.99 -19.60 1.39
CA ALA A 80 0.60 -19.85 1.75
C ALA A 80 -0.30 -20.09 0.51
N LEU A 81 0.03 -19.47 -0.62
CA LEU A 81 -0.70 -19.61 -1.89
C LEU A 81 -0.30 -20.85 -2.70
N GLU A 82 0.85 -21.48 -2.42
CA GLU A 82 1.37 -22.62 -3.17
C GLU A 82 0.37 -23.79 -3.31
N PRO A 83 -0.38 -24.20 -2.27
CA PRO A 83 -1.38 -25.26 -2.40
C PRO A 83 -2.49 -24.91 -3.39
N VAL A 84 -2.95 -23.65 -3.39
CA VAL A 84 -4.01 -23.17 -4.27
C VAL A 84 -3.50 -23.01 -5.69
N SER A 85 -2.30 -22.46 -5.88
CA SER A 85 -1.62 -22.38 -7.18
C SER A 85 -1.49 -23.75 -7.85
N LYS A 86 -1.04 -24.78 -7.11
CA LYS A 86 -0.96 -26.16 -7.63
C LYS A 86 -2.32 -26.74 -8.04
N ARG A 87 -3.40 -26.41 -7.30
CA ARG A 87 -4.75 -26.89 -7.60
C ARG A 87 -5.37 -26.19 -8.81
N LEU A 88 -5.10 -24.90 -8.97
CA LEU A 88 -5.53 -24.11 -10.12
C LEU A 88 -4.72 -24.44 -11.38
N GLY A 89 -3.47 -24.90 -11.22
CA GLY A 89 -2.55 -25.09 -12.33
C GLY A 89 -2.04 -23.77 -12.91
N GLU A 90 -2.16 -22.68 -12.16
CA GLU A 90 -1.76 -21.32 -12.56
C GLU A 90 -0.78 -20.73 -11.55
N THR A 91 0.09 -19.83 -12.01
CA THR A 91 0.99 -19.09 -11.13
C THR A 91 0.21 -17.96 -10.46
N LEU A 92 0.22 -17.92 -9.13
CA LEU A 92 -0.37 -16.85 -8.35
C LEU A 92 0.72 -15.84 -7.95
N VAL A 93 0.50 -14.57 -8.27
CA VAL A 93 1.42 -13.49 -7.92
C VAL A 93 0.83 -12.68 -6.76
N PRO A 94 1.45 -12.67 -5.57
CA PRO A 94 0.98 -11.84 -4.46
C PRO A 94 0.83 -10.39 -4.86
N LEU A 95 -0.18 -9.71 -4.32
CA LEU A 95 -0.35 -8.27 -4.58
C LEU A 95 0.86 -7.48 -4.09
N ALA A 96 1.38 -6.60 -4.96
CA ALA A 96 2.53 -5.75 -4.64
C ALA A 96 2.14 -4.39 -4.03
N GLY A 97 0.84 -4.08 -3.99
CA GLY A 97 0.27 -2.82 -3.54
C GLY A 97 -1.25 -2.84 -3.69
N ASP A 98 -1.86 -1.66 -3.76
CA ASP A 98 -3.31 -1.51 -3.87
C ASP A 98 -3.83 -1.95 -5.23
N VAL A 99 -5.00 -2.57 -5.24
CA VAL A 99 -5.72 -2.96 -6.46
C VAL A 99 -6.98 -2.11 -6.55
N ASP A 100 -7.21 -1.53 -7.73
CA ASP A 100 -8.51 -0.91 -8.00
C ASP A 100 -9.58 -2.02 -8.05
N MET A 101 -10.37 -2.09 -7.00
CA MET A 101 -11.45 -3.05 -6.89
C MET A 101 -12.78 -2.51 -7.42
N SER A 102 -12.87 -1.24 -7.82
CA SER A 102 -14.16 -0.61 -8.11
C SER A 102 -14.97 -1.34 -9.18
N GLY A 103 -16.28 -1.46 -8.94
CA GLY A 103 -17.24 -2.06 -9.86
C GLY A 103 -17.74 -3.45 -9.43
N LYS A 104 -18.30 -4.18 -10.40
CA LYS A 104 -18.93 -5.48 -10.17
C LYS A 104 -17.97 -6.63 -10.43
N TRP A 105 -18.00 -7.59 -9.53
CA TRP A 105 -17.17 -8.78 -9.58
C TRP A 105 -18.02 -10.03 -9.37
N ASN A 106 -17.84 -11.00 -10.26
CA ASN A 106 -18.34 -12.35 -10.05
C ASN A 106 -17.37 -13.08 -9.13
N VAL A 107 -17.89 -13.63 -8.04
CA VAL A 107 -17.09 -14.29 -7.00
C VAL A 107 -17.43 -15.76 -6.99
N LYS A 108 -16.48 -16.58 -7.41
CA LYS A 108 -16.58 -18.03 -7.34
C LYS A 108 -15.87 -18.53 -6.10
N ILE A 109 -16.63 -19.07 -5.15
CA ILE A 109 -16.10 -19.68 -3.93
C ILE A 109 -15.87 -21.16 -4.22
N VAL A 110 -14.63 -21.62 -4.06
CA VAL A 110 -14.23 -23.00 -4.35
C VAL A 110 -13.75 -23.66 -3.07
N THR A 111 -14.55 -24.60 -2.58
CA THR A 111 -14.29 -25.40 -1.40
C THR A 111 -13.73 -26.78 -1.77
N PRO A 112 -13.09 -27.50 -0.84
CA PRO A 112 -12.53 -28.83 -1.09
C PRO A 112 -13.55 -29.88 -1.55
N ASP A 113 -14.80 -29.77 -1.12
CA ASP A 113 -15.91 -30.65 -1.49
C ASP A 113 -16.47 -30.39 -2.89
N GLY A 114 -15.92 -29.39 -3.61
CA GLY A 114 -16.15 -29.19 -5.03
C GLY A 114 -17.52 -28.63 -5.38
N LYS A 115 -18.25 -28.02 -4.42
CA LYS A 115 -19.51 -27.33 -4.67
C LYS A 115 -19.28 -25.83 -4.81
N PRO A 116 -18.96 -25.33 -6.02
CA PRO A 116 -18.73 -23.91 -6.19
C PRO A 116 -20.02 -23.12 -5.96
N ALA A 117 -19.94 -22.13 -5.08
CA ALA A 117 -20.96 -21.09 -4.97
C ALA A 117 -20.53 -19.89 -5.82
N THR A 118 -21.45 -19.33 -6.59
CA THR A 118 -21.19 -18.09 -7.36
C THR A 118 -22.03 -16.96 -6.76
N ASN A 119 -21.34 -15.92 -6.32
CA ASN A 119 -21.91 -14.69 -5.82
C ASN A 119 -21.51 -13.52 -6.72
N GLN A 120 -22.13 -12.37 -6.50
CA GLN A 120 -21.71 -11.12 -7.11
C GLN A 120 -21.49 -10.09 -6.01
N TYR A 121 -20.31 -9.49 -6.00
CA TYR A 121 -19.96 -8.38 -5.12
C TYR A 121 -19.86 -7.09 -5.94
N THR A 122 -20.32 -5.99 -5.35
CA THR A 122 -20.16 -4.65 -5.90
C THR A 122 -19.24 -3.86 -4.99
N PHE A 123 -18.01 -3.62 -5.42
CA PHE A 123 -17.06 -2.77 -4.73
C PHE A 123 -17.36 -1.33 -5.10
N ILE A 124 -17.79 -0.56 -4.11
CA ILE A 124 -18.31 0.80 -4.28
C ILE A 124 -17.14 1.79 -4.33
N ASP A 125 -16.15 1.58 -3.48
CA ASP A 125 -14.93 2.38 -3.35
C ASP A 125 -13.78 1.48 -2.81
N GLN A 126 -12.68 2.10 -2.36
CA GLN A 126 -11.49 1.39 -1.87
C GLN A 126 -11.67 0.77 -0.48
N GLU A 127 -12.75 1.08 0.23
CA GLU A 127 -12.99 0.65 1.61
C GLU A 127 -14.30 -0.10 1.77
N THR A 128 -15.23 -0.03 0.82
CA THR A 128 -16.59 -0.55 0.94
C THR A 128 -16.98 -1.43 -0.25
N PHE A 129 -17.54 -2.60 0.04
CA PHE A 129 -18.22 -3.44 -0.94
C PHE A 129 -19.61 -3.88 -0.43
N GLU A 130 -20.46 -4.29 -1.35
CA GLU A 130 -21.80 -4.77 -1.09
C GLU A 130 -22.01 -6.14 -1.73
N THR A 131 -22.58 -7.08 -0.97
CA THR A 131 -23.02 -8.40 -1.47
C THR A 131 -24.50 -8.58 -1.17
N GLN A 132 -25.23 -9.24 -2.07
CA GLN A 132 -26.64 -9.58 -1.86
C GLN A 132 -26.82 -10.99 -1.29
N SER A 133 -25.77 -11.82 -1.36
CA SER A 133 -25.77 -13.20 -0.91
C SER A 133 -25.00 -13.32 0.39
N SER A 134 -25.52 -14.13 1.31
CA SER A 134 -24.76 -14.61 2.46
C SER A 134 -23.87 -15.75 1.99
N ASP A 135 -22.62 -15.74 2.38
CA ASP A 135 -21.67 -16.81 2.14
C ASP A 135 -20.80 -17.06 3.39
N PRO A 136 -19.91 -18.06 3.37
CA PRO A 136 -19.14 -18.42 4.57
C PRO A 136 -18.27 -17.28 5.12
N PHE A 137 -17.98 -16.25 4.32
CA PHE A 137 -17.08 -15.16 4.67
C PHE A 137 -17.82 -13.85 4.93
N PHE A 138 -18.90 -13.60 4.19
CA PHE A 138 -19.55 -12.30 4.15
C PHE A 138 -21.06 -12.39 4.32
N GLN A 139 -21.63 -11.36 4.95
CA GLN A 139 -23.06 -11.21 5.14
C GLN A 139 -23.67 -10.28 4.08
N PRO A 140 -24.96 -10.40 3.75
CA PRO A 140 -25.62 -9.47 2.85
C PRO A 140 -25.54 -8.03 3.36
N GLY A 141 -25.39 -7.09 2.43
CA GLY A 141 -25.31 -5.66 2.68
C GLY A 141 -23.89 -5.09 2.51
N LYS A 142 -23.74 -3.83 2.92
CA LYS A 142 -22.49 -3.09 2.83
C LYS A 142 -21.53 -3.49 3.93
N GLN A 143 -20.29 -3.76 3.56
CA GLN A 143 -19.22 -4.21 4.43
C GLN A 143 -17.93 -3.48 4.08
N TRP A 144 -17.13 -3.22 5.11
CA TRP A 144 -15.82 -2.60 4.92
C TRP A 144 -14.80 -3.67 4.49
N PHE A 145 -13.80 -3.26 3.74
CA PHE A 145 -12.63 -4.08 3.40
C PHE A 145 -11.38 -3.20 3.29
N SER A 146 -10.22 -3.83 3.34
CA SER A 146 -8.93 -3.22 2.97
C SER A 146 -8.10 -4.26 2.25
N ILE A 147 -7.38 -3.85 1.20
CA ILE A 147 -6.51 -4.73 0.41
C ILE A 147 -5.19 -4.05 0.11
N SER A 148 -4.08 -4.68 0.48
CA SER A 148 -2.73 -4.18 0.19
C SER A 148 -1.68 -5.26 0.44
N ASP A 149 -0.54 -5.16 -0.25
CA ASP A 149 0.67 -5.97 0.00
C ASP A 149 0.41 -7.48 0.26
N GLY A 150 -0.39 -8.09 -0.60
CA GLY A 150 -0.68 -9.53 -0.58
C GLY A 150 -1.68 -9.97 0.48
N ALA A 151 -2.38 -9.03 1.12
CA ALA A 151 -3.40 -9.29 2.11
C ALA A 151 -4.71 -8.55 1.78
N MET A 152 -5.83 -9.17 2.10
CA MET A 152 -7.12 -8.50 2.21
C MET A 152 -7.72 -8.81 3.57
N VAL A 153 -8.40 -7.85 4.17
CA VAL A 153 -9.18 -8.07 5.39
C VAL A 153 -10.57 -7.47 5.23
N SER A 154 -11.58 -8.17 5.74
CA SER A 154 -12.96 -7.70 5.77
C SER A 154 -13.70 -8.36 6.93
N LEU A 155 -14.40 -7.57 7.74
CA LEU A 155 -15.15 -8.02 8.93
C LEU A 155 -14.37 -8.98 9.85
N GLY A 156 -13.05 -8.80 10.01
CA GLY A 156 -12.21 -9.66 10.85
C GLY A 156 -11.80 -10.99 10.21
N VAL A 157 -12.18 -11.23 8.95
CA VAL A 157 -11.67 -12.34 8.13
C VAL A 157 -10.48 -11.84 7.32
N GLY A 158 -9.34 -12.51 7.49
CA GLY A 158 -8.11 -12.23 6.73
C GLY A 158 -7.96 -13.17 5.54
N PHE A 159 -7.40 -12.65 4.46
CA PHE A 159 -7.10 -13.38 3.24
C PHE A 159 -5.68 -13.09 2.77
N HIS A 160 -5.01 -14.11 2.25
CA HIS A 160 -3.90 -13.92 1.32
C HIS A 160 -4.46 -13.57 -0.06
N ALA A 161 -3.95 -12.49 -0.65
CA ALA A 161 -4.45 -11.93 -1.90
C ALA A 161 -3.38 -12.00 -3.01
N ALA A 162 -3.78 -12.49 -4.18
CA ALA A 162 -2.92 -12.60 -5.34
C ALA A 162 -3.69 -12.42 -6.66
N MET A 163 -2.98 -11.98 -7.70
CA MET A 163 -3.49 -12.02 -9.06
C MET A 163 -3.25 -13.40 -9.68
N GLY A 164 -4.27 -13.94 -10.33
CA GLY A 164 -4.19 -15.08 -11.24
C GLY A 164 -3.79 -14.64 -12.66
N SER A 165 -3.82 -15.57 -13.61
CA SER A 165 -3.37 -15.35 -14.99
C SER A 165 -4.32 -14.50 -15.85
N ASP A 166 -5.59 -14.40 -15.48
CA ASP A 166 -6.64 -13.71 -16.26
C ASP A 166 -7.05 -12.37 -15.63
N ASP A 167 -6.14 -11.69 -14.92
CA ASP A 167 -6.43 -10.53 -14.07
C ASP A 167 -7.52 -10.79 -13.01
N ASP A 168 -7.73 -12.06 -12.67
CA ASP A 168 -8.61 -12.47 -11.59
C ASP A 168 -7.92 -12.27 -10.24
N LEU A 169 -8.67 -11.74 -9.27
CA LEU A 169 -8.21 -11.67 -7.89
C LEU A 169 -8.53 -12.98 -7.17
N ILE A 170 -7.49 -13.62 -6.66
CA ILE A 170 -7.58 -14.83 -5.85
C ILE A 170 -7.41 -14.45 -4.38
N LEU A 171 -8.40 -14.80 -3.57
CA LEU A 171 -8.37 -14.64 -2.12
C LEU A 171 -8.38 -16.01 -1.45
N VAL A 172 -7.40 -16.25 -0.58
CA VAL A 172 -7.28 -17.50 0.19
C VAL A 172 -7.42 -17.15 1.67
N PRO A 173 -8.46 -17.64 2.38
CA PRO A 173 -8.65 -17.35 3.80
C PRO A 173 -7.43 -17.79 4.62
N THR A 174 -6.98 -16.95 5.55
CA THR A 174 -5.80 -17.25 6.38
C THR A 174 -6.04 -18.41 7.36
N ASN A 175 -7.30 -18.66 7.73
CA ASN A 175 -7.72 -19.75 8.60
C ASN A 175 -8.10 -21.05 7.87
N ASP A 176 -8.28 -21.00 6.54
CA ASP A 176 -8.61 -22.15 5.70
C ASP A 176 -7.90 -22.04 4.33
N PRO A 177 -6.67 -22.55 4.20
CA PRO A 177 -5.91 -22.50 2.96
C PRO A 177 -6.42 -23.48 1.89
N THR A 178 -7.49 -24.21 2.16
CA THR A 178 -8.05 -25.20 1.24
C THR A 178 -9.24 -24.68 0.44
N THR A 179 -9.82 -23.56 0.89
CA THR A 179 -10.85 -22.80 0.18
C THR A 179 -10.21 -21.58 -0.50
N TYR A 180 -10.73 -21.17 -1.65
CA TYR A 180 -10.35 -19.89 -2.25
C TYR A 180 -11.54 -19.22 -2.92
N LEU A 181 -11.48 -17.90 -3.03
CA LEU A 181 -12.40 -17.09 -3.80
C LEU A 181 -11.68 -16.62 -5.06
N ARG A 182 -12.29 -16.85 -6.22
CA ARG A 182 -11.84 -16.29 -7.50
C ARG A 182 -12.79 -15.19 -7.92
N LEU A 183 -12.29 -13.96 -7.93
CA LEU A 183 -13.04 -12.77 -8.28
C LEU A 183 -12.66 -12.36 -9.70
N SER A 184 -13.67 -12.28 -10.57
CA SER A 184 -13.53 -11.87 -11.97
C SER A 184 -14.39 -10.64 -12.24
N ARG A 185 -13.86 -9.62 -12.93
CA ARG A 185 -14.62 -8.42 -13.27
C ARG A 185 -15.78 -8.78 -14.20
N THR A 186 -16.96 -8.21 -13.98
CA THR A 186 -18.15 -8.48 -14.81
C THR A 186 -18.13 -7.74 -16.15
N ASN A 187 -17.25 -6.74 -16.29
CA ASN A 187 -17.14 -5.92 -17.50
C ASN A 187 -15.81 -6.21 -18.22
N HIS A 188 -15.87 -7.08 -19.23
CA HIS A 188 -15.05 -6.99 -20.43
C HIS A 188 -15.96 -6.70 -21.62
#